data_AF-A0A292SW80-F1
#
_entry.id   AF-A0A292SW80-F1
#
_cell.length_a   1.000
_cell.length_b   1.000
_cell.length_c   1.000
_cell.angle_alpha   90.00
_cell.angle_beta   90.00
_cell.angle_gamma   90.00
#
_symmetry.space_group_name_H-M   'P 1'
#
loop_
_entity.id
_entity.type
_entity.pdbx_description
1 polymer ?
#
loop_
_entity_poly.entity_id
_entity_poly.type
_entity_poly.pdbx_seq_one_letter_code
_entity_poly.pdbx_strand_id
1 'polypeptide(L)'
;MKIKTPEYNNISHKGISSFIESRVLINKALVDASIDIPWVVKSNNSDERRERLSRAGIGWCIGFATPFITLPVTNRLALKGIAKTYKSFLNKENNIIQISNSDLATAPKTEQALKELAEKYKFSPDDIIKKCGGYEKFRKRMINSKTAVRAFDYLFTAGCLGAIGYFNNWMTKKKTGRSGFSAEFNMAEKSIIEKRAEGYKKREMLMKTSFASLLTLLCASTLITRKALLSNSQKGILGKLNKHSHLFDYDDGILMKRLPMFLTMMAAYYGVASASRNSTEMKDNLIRSSIGGITFFGGDILIGSLLAQISDKFFNTKIINKECEQNFINKILPPHKHLKVMSGRDRKVGTLLFWINMASLSAIIGFGVPAFINKMILKDVEKAKSDNQGL
;
A
#
# COMPACT_ATOMS: atom_id res chain seq x y z
N MET A 1 -18.94 28.22 -14.64
CA MET A 1 -18.35 26.87 -14.78
C MET A 1 -18.61 26.09 -13.49
N LYS A 2 -19.68 25.27 -13.44
CA LYS A 2 -19.95 24.40 -12.29
C LYS A 2 -18.98 23.22 -12.39
N ILE A 3 -17.98 23.19 -11.51
CA ILE A 3 -17.16 21.99 -11.30
C ILE A 3 -18.15 20.89 -10.88
N LYS A 4 -18.39 19.91 -11.75
CA LYS A 4 -19.09 18.68 -11.34
C LYS A 4 -18.20 18.03 -10.29
N THR A 5 -18.50 18.29 -9.02
CA THR A 5 -18.07 17.43 -7.92
C THR A 5 -18.43 15.99 -8.29
N PRO A 6 -17.52 15.02 -8.11
CA PRO A 6 -17.86 13.62 -8.36
C PRO A 6 -19.12 13.29 -7.58
N GLU A 7 -20.12 12.71 -8.24
CA GLU A 7 -21.32 12.20 -7.57
C GLU A 7 -20.87 11.16 -6.54
N TYR A 8 -20.92 11.58 -5.28
CA TYR A 8 -20.65 10.80 -4.08
C TYR A 8 -21.82 9.85 -3.75
N ASN A 9 -22.50 9.32 -4.78
CA ASN A 9 -23.77 8.59 -4.62
C ASN A 9 -23.60 7.09 -4.35
N ASN A 10 -22.37 6.61 -4.08
CA ASN A 10 -22.11 5.23 -3.66
C ASN A 10 -20.97 5.19 -2.62
N ILE A 11 -21.06 6.01 -1.58
CA ILE A 11 -20.15 5.92 -0.43
C ILE A 11 -20.66 4.82 0.49
N SER A 12 -20.33 3.56 0.19
CA SER A 12 -20.22 2.56 1.25
C SER A 12 -18.82 2.68 1.85
N HIS A 13 -18.76 2.97 3.16
CA HIS A 13 -17.56 2.98 4.01
C HIS A 13 -16.44 3.98 3.67
N LYS A 14 -16.73 5.28 3.74
CA LYS A 14 -15.67 6.30 3.84
C LYS A 14 -15.80 7.03 5.18
N GLY A 15 -14.95 6.66 6.13
CA GLY A 15 -15.02 7.13 7.51
C GLY A 15 -14.71 8.63 7.68
N ILE A 16 -14.57 9.08 8.93
CA ILE A 16 -14.16 10.44 9.30
C ILE A 16 -12.78 10.82 8.70
N SER A 17 -11.95 9.81 8.40
CA SER A 17 -10.70 9.88 7.64
C SER A 17 -10.88 10.13 6.14
N SER A 18 -12.10 10.26 5.61
CA SER A 18 -12.35 10.56 4.19
C SER A 18 -11.86 11.93 3.72
N PHE A 19 -11.65 12.88 4.64
CA PHE A 19 -10.94 14.14 4.35
C PHE A 19 -9.52 13.90 3.81
N ILE A 20 -8.96 12.73 4.12
CA ILE A 20 -7.62 12.25 3.82
C ILE A 20 -7.57 11.38 2.55
N GLU A 21 -8.72 10.94 2.02
CA GLU A 21 -8.79 10.09 0.82
C GLU A 21 -8.32 10.79 -0.46
N SER A 22 -8.32 12.13 -0.53
CA SER A 22 -7.71 12.84 -1.65
C SER A 22 -6.18 12.92 -1.55
N ARG A 23 -5.58 12.39 -0.46
CA ARG A 23 -4.13 12.47 -0.14
C ARG A 23 -3.60 11.16 0.47
N VAL A 24 -4.04 10.02 -0.05
CA VAL A 24 -3.76 8.66 0.47
C VAL A 24 -2.28 8.45 0.87
N LEU A 25 -1.33 8.96 0.08
CA LEU A 25 0.10 8.81 0.34
C LEU A 25 0.60 9.61 1.55
N ILE A 26 0.18 10.87 1.70
CA ILE A 26 0.58 11.71 2.85
C ILE A 26 0.06 11.08 4.15
N ASN A 27 -1.11 10.46 4.09
CA ASN A 27 -1.73 9.86 5.26
C ASN A 27 -1.13 8.50 5.59
N LYS A 28 -0.74 7.73 4.57
CA LYS A 28 0.15 6.57 4.78
C LYS A 28 1.45 7.01 5.46
N ALA A 29 2.07 8.11 5.00
CA ALA A 29 3.25 8.70 5.63
C ALA A 29 3.04 8.93 7.12
N LEU A 30 2.01 9.69 7.46
CA LEU A 30 1.78 10.11 8.85
C LEU A 30 1.49 8.91 9.75
N VAL A 31 0.70 7.95 9.27
CA VAL A 31 0.43 6.69 9.98
C VAL A 31 1.73 5.91 10.17
N ASP A 32 2.51 5.71 9.10
CA ASP A 32 3.79 5.00 9.17
C ASP A 32 4.77 5.66 10.12
N ALA A 33 4.87 6.99 10.12
CA ALA A 33 5.78 7.73 11.00
C ALA A 33 5.40 7.54 12.46
N SER A 34 4.09 7.61 12.73
CA SER A 34 3.54 7.42 14.06
C SER A 34 3.74 6.00 14.61
N ILE A 35 4.04 5.03 13.73
CA ILE A 35 4.32 3.63 14.07
C ILE A 35 5.84 3.39 14.15
N ASP A 36 6.58 3.84 13.14
CA ASP A 36 8.01 3.60 12.97
C ASP A 36 8.83 4.26 14.09
N ILE A 37 8.50 5.48 14.50
CA ILE A 37 9.23 6.19 15.58
C ILE A 37 9.17 5.39 16.88
N PRO A 38 7.98 5.04 17.41
CA PRO A 38 7.88 4.18 18.58
C PRO A 38 8.56 2.82 18.42
N TRP A 39 8.54 2.21 17.24
CA TRP A 39 9.20 0.93 16.99
C TRP A 39 10.72 1.02 17.08
N VAL A 40 11.32 2.13 16.64
CA VAL A 40 12.76 2.41 16.80
C VAL A 40 13.10 2.67 18.27
N VAL A 41 12.27 3.46 18.97
CA VAL A 41 12.50 3.79 20.39
C VAL A 41 12.40 2.54 21.27
N LYS A 42 11.47 1.63 20.98
CA LYS A 42 11.22 0.38 21.72
C LYS A 42 12.04 -0.82 21.23
N SER A 43 13.13 -0.60 20.50
CA SER A 43 14.11 -1.66 20.21
C SER A 43 14.80 -2.16 21.49
N ASN A 44 15.12 -3.45 21.53
CA ASN A 44 15.76 -4.11 22.67
C ASN A 44 17.25 -3.78 22.77
N ASN A 45 17.89 -3.37 21.67
CA ASN A 45 19.29 -2.96 21.65
C ASN A 45 19.59 -1.98 20.50
N SER A 46 20.83 -1.48 20.46
CA SER A 46 21.28 -0.49 19.48
C SER A 46 21.37 -1.01 18.04
N ASP A 47 21.62 -2.31 17.84
CA ASP A 47 21.71 -2.89 16.50
C ASP A 47 20.32 -3.07 15.89
N GLU A 48 19.38 -3.60 16.66
CA GLU A 48 17.96 -3.64 16.30
C GLU A 48 17.41 -2.23 16.02
N ARG A 49 17.77 -1.25 16.85
CA ARG A 49 17.36 0.15 16.64
C ARG A 49 17.82 0.68 15.29
N ARG A 50 19.06 0.38 14.89
CA ARG A 50 19.61 0.79 13.59
C ARG A 50 18.92 0.08 12.44
N GLU A 51 18.67 -1.22 12.54
CA GLU A 51 17.92 -1.96 11.53
C GLU A 51 16.52 -1.37 11.33
N ARG A 52 15.82 -1.04 12.43
CA ARG A 52 14.49 -0.44 12.37
C ARG A 52 14.52 0.98 11.79
N LEU A 53 15.49 1.80 12.19
CA LEU A 53 15.66 3.14 11.64
C LEU A 53 15.98 3.10 10.14
N SER A 54 16.89 2.20 9.73
CA SER A 54 17.23 1.96 8.33
C SER A 54 16.00 1.50 7.55
N ARG A 55 15.21 0.57 8.11
CA ARG A 55 13.99 0.07 7.47
C ARG A 55 12.98 1.18 7.23
N ALA A 56 12.72 2.01 8.24
CA ALA A 56 11.85 3.15 8.12
C ALA A 56 12.41 4.16 7.11
N GLY A 57 13.65 4.61 7.28
CA GLY A 57 14.28 5.61 6.40
C GLY A 57 14.30 5.19 4.93
N ILE A 58 14.75 3.96 4.62
CA ILE A 58 14.77 3.44 3.25
C ILE A 58 13.34 3.26 2.72
N GLY A 59 12.44 2.72 3.54
CA GLY A 59 11.03 2.53 3.17
C GLY A 59 10.34 3.84 2.83
N TRP A 60 10.64 4.92 3.56
CA TRP A 60 10.18 6.26 3.29
C TRP A 60 10.78 6.84 2.02
N CYS A 61 12.10 6.73 1.84
CA CYS A 61 12.76 7.21 0.62
C CYS A 61 12.18 6.53 -0.63
N ILE A 62 11.96 5.21 -0.59
CA ILE A 62 11.33 4.47 -1.69
C ILE A 62 9.86 4.88 -1.82
N GLY A 63 9.06 4.76 -0.76
CA GLY A 63 7.62 5.03 -0.81
C GLY A 63 7.26 6.47 -1.22
N PHE A 64 8.06 7.46 -0.84
CA PHE A 64 7.83 8.87 -1.19
C PHE A 64 8.54 9.30 -2.47
N ALA A 65 9.83 9.03 -2.62
CA ALA A 65 10.59 9.60 -3.76
C ALA A 65 10.40 8.80 -5.05
N THR A 66 10.23 7.47 -4.96
CA THR A 66 10.11 6.60 -6.14
C THR A 66 8.94 7.00 -7.04
N PRO A 67 7.70 7.22 -6.54
CA PRO A 67 6.61 7.65 -7.41
C PRO A 67 6.91 8.93 -8.19
N PHE A 68 7.66 9.89 -7.64
CA PHE A 68 7.98 11.14 -8.35
C PHE A 68 9.17 11.01 -9.31
N ILE A 69 10.01 9.98 -9.16
CA ILE A 69 11.23 9.81 -9.97
C ILE A 69 11.06 8.68 -10.98
N THR A 70 10.71 7.48 -10.54
CA THR A 70 10.72 6.29 -11.40
C THR A 70 9.44 6.18 -12.23
N LEU A 71 8.26 6.49 -11.69
CA LEU A 71 7.01 6.39 -12.45
C LEU A 71 6.96 7.33 -13.65
N PRO A 72 7.36 8.61 -13.58
CA PRO A 72 7.44 9.47 -14.76
C PRO A 72 8.37 8.90 -15.84
N VAL A 73 9.50 8.31 -15.44
CA VAL A 73 10.45 7.67 -16.36
C VAL A 73 9.82 6.42 -16.99
N THR A 74 9.27 5.52 -16.19
CA THR A 74 8.63 4.28 -16.65
C THR A 74 7.41 4.57 -17.53
N ASN A 75 6.59 5.55 -17.17
CA ASN A 75 5.46 6.00 -17.99
C ASN A 75 5.94 6.47 -19.37
N ARG A 76 6.96 7.33 -19.42
CA ARG A 76 7.51 7.84 -20.68
C ARG A 76 8.10 6.71 -21.51
N LEU A 77 8.84 5.79 -20.90
CA LEU A 77 9.39 4.62 -21.59
C LEU A 77 8.30 3.70 -22.14
N ALA A 78 7.23 3.47 -21.37
CA ALA A 78 6.08 2.69 -21.83
C ALA A 78 5.34 3.39 -22.98
N LEU A 79 5.11 4.69 -22.88
CA LEU A 79 4.47 5.46 -23.97
C LEU A 79 5.32 5.48 -25.24
N LYS A 80 6.64 5.62 -25.12
CA LYS A 80 7.56 5.63 -26.25
C LYS A 80 7.75 4.24 -26.86
N GLY A 81 8.03 3.24 -26.04
CA GLY A 81 8.39 1.89 -26.47
C GLY A 81 7.18 1.00 -26.78
N ILE A 82 6.09 1.13 -26.03
CA ILE A 82 4.91 0.26 -26.12
C ILE A 82 3.76 0.97 -26.83
N ALA A 83 3.38 2.17 -26.38
CA ALA A 83 2.30 2.92 -27.04
C ALA A 83 2.74 3.52 -28.40
N LYS A 84 4.04 3.76 -28.56
CA LYS A 84 4.66 4.37 -29.74
C LYS A 84 4.01 5.71 -30.12
N THR A 85 3.70 6.55 -29.13
CA THR A 85 3.00 7.83 -29.34
C THR A 85 3.97 8.98 -29.68
N TYR A 86 5.04 9.18 -28.90
CA TYR A 86 6.06 10.23 -29.17
C TYR A 86 7.49 9.81 -28.80
N LYS A 87 8.48 10.46 -29.42
CA LYS A 87 9.93 10.23 -29.20
C LYS A 87 10.55 11.12 -28.11
N SER A 88 9.96 12.30 -27.85
CA SER A 88 10.48 13.34 -26.95
C SER A 88 10.04 13.13 -25.50
N PHE A 89 10.95 13.39 -24.55
CA PHE A 89 10.80 13.08 -23.13
C PHE A 89 9.91 14.07 -22.36
N LEU A 90 9.70 15.29 -22.87
CA LEU A 90 9.05 16.41 -22.15
C LEU A 90 7.74 16.90 -22.81
N ASN A 91 7.14 16.08 -23.66
CA ASN A 91 5.93 16.44 -24.40
C ASN A 91 4.66 16.39 -23.55
N LYS A 92 3.72 17.33 -23.75
CA LYS A 92 2.44 17.42 -23.04
C LYS A 92 1.54 16.22 -23.31
N GLU A 93 1.76 15.55 -24.43
CA GLU A 93 1.08 14.33 -24.87
C GLU A 93 1.44 13.12 -24.00
N ASN A 94 2.47 13.20 -23.15
CA ASN A 94 2.73 12.15 -22.15
C ASN A 94 1.60 12.05 -21.12
N ASN A 95 0.75 13.08 -20.98
CA ASN A 95 -0.41 13.05 -20.09
C ASN A 95 -1.50 12.05 -20.54
N ILE A 96 -1.42 11.47 -21.75
CA ILE A 96 -2.34 10.41 -22.17
C ILE A 96 -2.29 9.17 -21.27
N ILE A 97 -1.22 8.97 -20.48
CA ILE A 97 -1.16 7.89 -19.49
C ILE A 97 -2.25 8.02 -18.40
N GLN A 98 -2.78 9.24 -18.21
CA GLN A 98 -3.85 9.55 -17.28
C GLN A 98 -5.23 9.03 -17.73
N ILE A 99 -5.42 8.62 -18.99
CA ILE A 99 -6.69 8.02 -19.45
C ILE A 99 -7.01 6.81 -18.57
N SER A 100 -8.15 6.81 -17.90
CA SER A 100 -8.51 5.74 -16.95
C SER A 100 -8.71 4.40 -17.65
N ASN A 101 -8.53 3.29 -16.93
CA ASN A 101 -8.83 1.96 -17.45
C ASN A 101 -10.31 1.84 -17.87
N SER A 102 -11.22 2.54 -17.18
CA SER A 102 -12.64 2.59 -17.56
C SER A 102 -12.89 3.28 -18.89
N ASP A 103 -12.10 4.30 -19.23
CA ASP A 103 -12.19 5.00 -20.52
C ASP A 103 -11.53 4.19 -21.65
N LEU A 104 -10.62 3.27 -21.29
CA LEU A 104 -10.04 2.29 -22.21
C LEU A 104 -10.94 1.06 -22.45
N ALA A 105 -12.14 1.00 -21.86
CA ALA A 105 -13.02 -0.15 -22.02
C ALA A 105 -13.52 -0.32 -23.47
N THR A 106 -13.76 0.78 -24.21
CA THR A 106 -14.22 0.76 -25.61
C THR A 106 -13.61 1.91 -26.40
N ALA A 107 -13.51 1.76 -27.72
CA ALA A 107 -12.94 2.81 -28.58
C ALA A 107 -13.68 4.17 -28.49
N PRO A 108 -15.04 4.24 -28.43
CA PRO A 108 -15.73 5.52 -28.29
C PRO A 108 -15.43 6.25 -26.97
N LYS A 109 -15.34 5.51 -25.85
CA LYS A 109 -14.93 6.09 -24.56
C LYS A 109 -13.49 6.59 -24.60
N THR A 110 -12.62 5.84 -25.27
CA THR A 110 -11.21 6.22 -25.43
C THR A 110 -11.07 7.49 -26.27
N GLU A 111 -11.87 7.62 -27.32
CA GLU A 111 -11.93 8.83 -28.15
C GLU A 111 -12.34 10.05 -27.32
N GLN A 112 -13.44 9.95 -26.58
CA GLN A 112 -13.91 11.03 -25.72
C GLN A 112 -12.83 11.44 -24.70
N ALA A 113 -12.26 10.47 -23.97
CA ALA A 113 -11.25 10.75 -22.96
C ALA A 113 -9.97 11.36 -23.54
N LEU A 114 -9.57 10.94 -24.75
CA LEU A 114 -8.42 11.53 -25.42
C LEU A 114 -8.68 12.99 -25.80
N LYS A 115 -9.88 13.30 -26.32
CA LYS A 115 -10.28 14.67 -26.67
C LYS A 115 -10.34 15.58 -25.44
N GLU A 116 -10.91 15.10 -24.34
CA GLU A 116 -10.96 15.85 -23.07
C GLU A 116 -9.55 16.13 -22.51
N LEU A 117 -8.64 15.15 -22.57
CA LEU A 117 -7.24 15.36 -22.17
C LEU A 117 -6.48 16.30 -23.12
N ALA A 118 -6.73 16.18 -24.43
CA ALA A 118 -6.15 17.03 -25.46
C ALA A 118 -6.52 18.49 -25.25
N GLU A 119 -7.78 18.77 -24.93
CA GLU A 119 -8.25 20.10 -24.57
C GLU A 119 -7.59 20.61 -23.29
N LYS A 120 -7.61 19.79 -22.22
CA LYS A 120 -7.02 20.14 -20.92
C LYS A 120 -5.53 20.50 -21.03
N TYR A 121 -4.76 19.72 -21.77
CA TYR A 121 -3.30 19.86 -21.87
C TYR A 121 -2.83 20.55 -23.17
N LYS A 122 -3.77 21.02 -24.00
CA LYS A 122 -3.51 21.75 -25.24
C LYS A 122 -2.57 20.99 -26.20
N PHE A 123 -2.97 19.78 -26.61
CA PHE A 123 -2.28 19.01 -27.65
C PHE A 123 -3.27 18.50 -28.72
N SER A 124 -2.77 18.10 -29.89
CA SER A 124 -3.61 17.55 -30.97
C SER A 124 -3.84 16.04 -30.77
N PRO A 125 -5.09 15.58 -30.64
CA PRO A 125 -5.38 14.16 -30.56
C PRO A 125 -5.18 13.47 -31.92
N ASP A 126 -5.38 14.18 -33.03
CA ASP A 126 -5.34 13.61 -34.39
C ASP A 126 -3.96 13.09 -34.77
N ASP A 127 -2.90 13.77 -34.33
CA ASP A 127 -1.51 13.33 -34.56
C ASP A 127 -1.23 11.98 -33.88
N ILE A 128 -1.79 11.79 -32.68
CA ILE A 128 -1.65 10.54 -31.90
C ILE A 128 -2.39 9.41 -32.61
N ILE A 129 -3.63 9.68 -33.01
CA ILE A 129 -4.49 8.69 -33.63
C ILE A 129 -3.98 8.29 -35.01
N LYS A 130 -3.50 9.24 -35.82
CA LYS A 130 -2.86 9.00 -37.11
C LYS A 130 -1.64 8.09 -36.94
N LYS A 131 -0.75 8.38 -35.98
CA LYS A 131 0.42 7.52 -35.69
C LYS A 131 0.05 6.13 -35.18
N CYS A 132 -1.02 6.01 -34.40
CA CYS A 132 -1.47 4.72 -33.89
C CYS A 132 -2.22 3.90 -34.92
N GLY A 133 -2.74 4.53 -35.98
CA GLY A 133 -3.57 3.90 -37.00
C GLY A 133 -5.01 3.68 -36.53
N GLY A 134 -5.57 4.64 -35.79
CA GLY A 134 -6.96 4.65 -35.33
C GLY A 134 -7.14 4.43 -33.81
N TYR A 135 -8.33 4.78 -33.32
CA TYR A 135 -8.68 4.74 -31.89
C TYR A 135 -8.58 3.34 -31.27
N GLU A 136 -8.95 2.29 -32.00
CA GLU A 136 -8.88 0.93 -31.45
C GLU A 136 -7.43 0.45 -31.28
N LYS A 137 -6.54 0.76 -32.24
CA LYS A 137 -5.10 0.47 -32.10
C LYS A 137 -4.49 1.29 -30.97
N PHE A 138 -4.83 2.57 -30.87
CA PHE A 138 -4.43 3.43 -29.75
C PHE A 138 -4.87 2.84 -28.41
N ARG A 139 -6.14 2.45 -28.27
CA ARG A 139 -6.69 1.82 -27.06
C ARG A 139 -5.90 0.58 -26.65
N LYS A 140 -5.68 -0.39 -27.56
CA LYS A 140 -4.91 -1.61 -27.26
C LYS A 140 -3.48 -1.28 -26.80
N ARG A 141 -2.84 -0.33 -27.48
CA ARG A 141 -1.47 0.15 -27.15
C ARG A 141 -1.40 0.83 -25.78
N MET A 142 -2.41 1.63 -25.44
CA MET A 142 -2.53 2.25 -24.11
C MET A 142 -2.75 1.22 -23.01
N ILE A 143 -3.64 0.24 -23.22
CA ILE A 143 -3.85 -0.87 -22.29
C ILE A 143 -2.53 -1.62 -22.04
N ASN A 144 -1.77 -1.94 -23.10
CA ASN A 144 -0.49 -2.62 -22.96
C ASN A 144 0.54 -1.75 -22.19
N SER A 145 0.58 -0.45 -22.46
CA SER A 145 1.51 0.48 -21.80
C SER A 145 1.21 0.63 -20.32
N LYS A 146 -0.07 0.83 -19.95
CA LYS A 146 -0.51 0.88 -18.55
C LYS A 146 -0.28 -0.45 -17.83
N THR A 147 -0.41 -1.58 -18.54
CA THR A 147 -0.09 -2.90 -17.98
C THR A 147 1.40 -3.01 -17.65
N ALA A 148 2.28 -2.57 -18.55
CA ALA A 148 3.73 -2.61 -18.34
C ALA A 148 4.17 -1.68 -17.21
N VAL A 149 3.64 -0.45 -17.16
CA VAL A 149 3.89 0.49 -16.04
C VAL A 149 3.52 -0.16 -14.71
N ARG A 150 2.32 -0.74 -14.62
CA ARG A 150 1.83 -1.37 -13.38
C ARG A 150 2.67 -2.58 -12.98
N ALA A 151 3.04 -3.42 -13.95
CA ALA A 151 3.89 -4.59 -13.68
C ALA A 151 5.27 -4.16 -13.16
N PHE A 152 5.88 -3.14 -13.78
CA PHE A 152 7.14 -2.58 -13.31
C PHE A 152 7.01 -2.00 -11.91
N ASP A 153 5.99 -1.19 -11.65
CA ASP A 153 5.80 -0.55 -10.35
C ASP A 153 5.49 -1.57 -9.25
N TYR A 154 4.68 -2.59 -9.54
CA TYR A 154 4.48 -3.72 -8.62
C TYR A 154 5.80 -4.41 -8.28
N LEU A 155 6.61 -4.73 -9.29
CA LEU A 155 7.90 -5.38 -9.08
C LEU A 155 8.87 -4.49 -8.31
N PHE A 156 8.98 -3.22 -8.70
CA PHE A 156 9.90 -2.27 -8.12
C PHE A 156 9.50 -1.95 -6.69
N THR A 157 8.26 -1.51 -6.48
CA THR A 157 7.79 -1.08 -5.16
C THR A 157 7.71 -2.26 -4.18
N ALA A 158 7.10 -3.40 -4.56
CA ALA A 158 7.05 -4.56 -3.66
C ALA A 158 8.43 -5.21 -3.49
N GLY A 159 9.21 -5.30 -4.56
CA GLY A 159 10.54 -5.89 -4.55
C GLY A 159 11.52 -5.10 -3.72
N CYS A 160 11.65 -3.78 -3.96
CA CYS A 160 12.57 -2.93 -3.22
C CYS A 160 12.17 -2.82 -1.74
N LEU A 161 10.89 -2.60 -1.42
CA LEU A 161 10.44 -2.53 -0.02
C LEU A 161 10.58 -3.88 0.71
N GLY A 162 10.22 -4.99 0.05
CA GLY A 162 10.40 -6.32 0.62
C GLY A 162 11.87 -6.70 0.79
N ALA A 163 12.76 -6.19 -0.09
CA ALA A 163 14.19 -6.46 -0.03
C ALA A 163 14.94 -5.75 1.11
N ILE A 164 14.32 -4.73 1.74
CA ILE A 164 14.96 -3.96 2.83
C ILE A 164 15.40 -4.88 3.98
N GLY A 165 14.62 -5.91 4.30
CA GLY A 165 14.98 -6.88 5.34
C GLY A 165 16.31 -7.58 5.03
N TYR A 166 16.50 -8.04 3.79
CA TYR A 166 17.75 -8.69 3.36
C TYR A 166 18.93 -7.72 3.39
N PHE A 167 18.73 -6.48 2.95
CA PHE A 167 19.77 -5.43 3.01
C PHE A 167 20.20 -5.15 4.45
N ASN A 168 19.24 -4.96 5.37
CA ASN A 168 19.53 -4.72 6.78
C ASN A 168 20.25 -5.90 7.43
N ASN A 169 19.83 -7.13 7.16
CA ASN A 169 20.52 -8.31 7.67
C ASN A 169 21.97 -8.38 7.19
N TRP A 170 22.21 -8.07 5.91
CA TRP A 170 23.56 -8.03 5.36
C TRP A 170 24.42 -6.95 6.04
N MET A 171 23.89 -5.74 6.21
CA MET A 171 24.58 -4.65 6.93
C MET A 171 24.91 -5.03 8.37
N THR A 172 23.95 -5.60 9.10
CA THR A 172 24.14 -6.04 10.49
C THR A 172 25.17 -7.14 10.59
N LYS A 173 25.12 -8.14 9.69
CA LYS A 173 26.13 -9.21 9.67
C LYS A 173 27.52 -8.66 9.41
N LYS A 174 27.68 -7.75 8.44
CA LYS A 174 28.96 -7.08 8.18
C LYS A 174 29.51 -6.32 9.38
N LYS A 175 28.63 -5.64 10.12
CA LYS A 175 29.02 -4.83 11.28
C LYS A 175 29.34 -5.67 12.52
N THR A 176 28.49 -6.67 12.82
CA THR A 176 28.50 -7.37 14.12
C THR A 176 29.14 -8.75 14.06
N GLY A 177 29.34 -9.31 12.88
CA GLY A 177 29.79 -10.69 12.71
C GLY A 177 28.79 -11.74 13.23
N ARG A 178 27.51 -11.35 13.41
CA ARG A 178 26.42 -12.20 13.88
C ARG A 178 25.38 -12.37 12.77
N SER A 179 24.87 -13.60 12.61
CA SER A 179 23.88 -13.93 11.57
C SER A 179 22.46 -14.07 12.09
N GLY A 180 22.26 -14.17 13.40
CA GLY A 180 20.94 -14.29 14.01
C GLY A 180 20.19 -12.97 14.20
N PHE A 181 19.00 -13.08 14.77
CA PHE A 181 18.07 -11.97 14.95
C PHE A 181 18.64 -10.88 15.86
N SER A 182 18.75 -9.65 15.36
CA SER A 182 19.39 -8.53 16.05
C SER A 182 18.74 -8.21 17.40
N ALA A 183 17.42 -8.37 17.53
CA ALA A 183 16.70 -8.11 18.78
C ALA A 183 17.17 -8.99 19.96
N GLU A 184 17.70 -10.18 19.65
CA GLU A 184 18.15 -11.17 20.64
C GLU A 184 19.59 -10.91 21.14
N PHE A 185 20.34 -9.99 20.52
CA PHE A 185 21.79 -9.85 20.73
C PHE A 185 22.24 -9.54 22.17
N ASN A 186 21.38 -8.87 22.94
CA ASN A 186 21.60 -8.57 24.36
C ASN A 186 20.82 -9.51 25.30
N MET A 187 20.07 -10.47 24.75
CA MET A 187 19.21 -11.37 25.51
C MET A 187 19.82 -12.77 25.66
N ALA A 188 20.70 -13.20 24.76
CA ALA A 188 21.35 -14.50 24.80
C ALA A 188 22.79 -14.46 24.27
N GLU A 189 23.53 -15.53 24.55
CA GLU A 189 24.88 -15.73 24.02
C GLU A 189 24.86 -15.91 22.50
N LYS A 190 25.99 -15.57 21.86
CA LYS A 190 26.16 -15.71 20.42
C LYS A 190 25.92 -17.15 19.96
N SER A 191 26.40 -18.14 20.71
CA SER A 191 26.22 -19.59 20.40
C SER A 191 24.75 -19.96 20.20
N ILE A 192 23.88 -19.54 21.12
CA ILE A 192 22.44 -19.80 21.10
C ILE A 192 21.78 -19.10 19.90
N ILE A 193 22.14 -17.84 19.66
CA ILE A 193 21.58 -17.02 18.58
C ILE A 193 21.96 -17.59 17.20
N GLU A 194 23.22 -17.98 17.02
CA GLU A 194 23.70 -18.58 15.77
C GLU A 194 23.07 -19.96 15.54
N LYS A 195 22.93 -20.81 16.58
CA LYS A 195 22.24 -22.11 16.48
C LYS A 195 20.79 -21.95 16.02
N ARG A 196 20.07 -20.94 16.52
CA ARG A 196 18.70 -20.60 16.09
C ARG A 196 18.66 -20.17 14.62
N ALA A 197 19.62 -19.38 14.17
CA ALA A 197 19.73 -18.95 12.78
C ALA A 197 20.05 -20.13 11.84
N GLU A 198 20.97 -21.00 12.26
CA GLU A 198 21.37 -22.18 11.51
C GLU A 198 20.20 -23.15 11.29
N GLY A 199 19.42 -23.43 12.33
CA GLY A 199 18.21 -24.24 12.24
C GLY A 199 17.13 -23.66 11.32
N TYR A 200 17.23 -22.38 10.94
CA TYR A 200 16.28 -21.69 10.08
C TYR A 200 16.72 -21.61 8.61
N LYS A 201 17.98 -21.91 8.26
CA LYS A 201 18.52 -21.75 6.89
C LYS A 201 17.68 -22.39 5.79
N LYS A 202 17.19 -23.61 5.99
CA LYS A 202 16.32 -24.31 5.01
C LYS A 202 15.01 -23.54 4.77
N ARG A 203 14.41 -23.02 5.84
CA ARG A 203 13.18 -22.23 5.77
C ARG A 203 13.43 -20.85 5.17
N GLU A 204 14.57 -20.23 5.47
CA GLU A 204 14.99 -18.97 4.85
C GLU A 204 15.03 -19.09 3.32
N MET A 205 15.61 -20.16 2.78
CA MET A 205 15.65 -20.40 1.33
C MET A 205 14.25 -20.56 0.74
N LEU A 206 13.38 -21.35 1.39
CA LEU A 206 11.99 -21.51 0.97
C LEU A 206 11.26 -20.17 0.92
N MET A 207 11.44 -19.34 1.96
CA MET A 207 10.80 -18.02 2.08
C MET A 207 11.32 -17.01 1.03
N LYS A 208 12.62 -17.05 0.71
CA LYS A 208 13.19 -16.25 -0.39
C LYS A 208 12.56 -16.61 -1.73
N THR A 209 12.47 -17.91 -2.02
CA THR A 209 11.88 -18.41 -3.27
C THR A 209 10.39 -18.07 -3.34
N SER A 210 9.64 -18.24 -2.25
CA SER A 210 8.22 -17.89 -2.23
C SER A 210 7.98 -16.39 -2.41
N PHE A 211 8.85 -15.53 -1.88
CA PHE A 211 8.76 -14.09 -2.13
C PHE A 211 9.01 -13.76 -3.61
N ALA A 212 10.03 -14.36 -4.24
CA ALA A 212 10.26 -14.19 -5.68
C ALA A 212 9.07 -14.69 -6.53
N SER A 213 8.46 -15.82 -6.15
CA SER A 213 7.23 -16.32 -6.78
C SER A 213 6.07 -15.36 -6.58
N LEU A 214 5.90 -14.78 -5.39
CA LEU A 214 4.85 -13.80 -5.11
C LEU A 214 5.00 -12.55 -5.97
N LEU A 215 6.22 -12.02 -6.14
CA LEU A 215 6.48 -10.90 -7.05
C LEU A 215 6.13 -11.25 -8.49
N THR A 216 6.46 -12.47 -8.93
CA THR A 216 6.11 -12.96 -10.27
C THR A 216 4.59 -13.04 -10.47
N LEU A 217 3.87 -13.60 -9.50
CA LEU A 217 2.40 -13.67 -9.52
C LEU A 217 1.76 -12.28 -9.49
N LEU A 218 2.32 -11.37 -8.69
CA LEU A 218 1.84 -9.99 -8.61
C LEU A 218 1.97 -9.30 -9.98
N CYS A 219 3.11 -9.45 -10.66
CA CYS A 219 3.31 -8.94 -12.02
C CYS A 219 2.35 -9.60 -13.02
N ALA A 220 2.21 -10.92 -12.95
CA ALA A 220 1.32 -11.68 -13.83
C ALA A 220 -0.16 -11.28 -13.65
N SER A 221 -0.55 -10.86 -12.44
CA SER A 221 -1.94 -10.43 -12.16
C SER A 221 -2.37 -9.24 -13.03
N THR A 222 -1.43 -8.39 -13.46
CA THR A 222 -1.71 -7.27 -14.37
C THR A 222 -2.20 -7.74 -15.74
N LEU A 223 -1.80 -8.95 -16.18
CA LEU A 223 -2.25 -9.55 -17.43
C LEU A 223 -3.73 -9.94 -17.39
N ILE A 224 -4.28 -10.22 -16.20
CA ILE A 224 -5.70 -10.54 -16.03
C ILE A 224 -6.53 -9.28 -16.30
N THR A 225 -6.16 -8.13 -15.73
CA THR A 225 -6.82 -6.84 -16.03
C THR A 225 -6.68 -6.48 -17.50
N ARG A 226 -5.49 -6.69 -18.08
CA ARG A 226 -5.24 -6.49 -19.51
C ARG A 226 -6.19 -7.33 -20.37
N LYS A 227 -6.32 -8.63 -20.08
CA LYS A 227 -7.23 -9.54 -20.82
C LYS A 227 -8.69 -9.10 -20.70
N ALA A 228 -9.12 -8.67 -19.52
CA ALA A 228 -10.47 -8.14 -19.32
C ALA A 228 -10.74 -6.88 -20.18
N LEU A 229 -9.81 -5.93 -20.21
CA LEU A 229 -9.94 -4.70 -21.01
C LEU A 229 -9.84 -4.94 -22.52
N LEU A 230 -9.06 -5.93 -22.96
CA LEU A 230 -8.91 -6.25 -24.39
C LEU A 230 -10.09 -7.05 -24.95
N SER A 231 -10.73 -7.90 -24.14
CA SER A 231 -11.82 -8.78 -24.58
C SER A 231 -13.17 -8.09 -24.71
N ASN A 232 -13.34 -6.89 -24.15
CA ASN A 232 -14.61 -6.16 -24.05
C ASN A 232 -15.78 -7.01 -23.49
N SER A 233 -15.48 -8.13 -22.81
CA SER A 233 -16.51 -9.02 -22.29
C SER A 233 -17.32 -8.32 -21.20
N GLN A 234 -18.65 -8.44 -21.27
CA GLN A 234 -19.57 -7.94 -20.25
C GLN A 234 -20.09 -9.03 -19.30
N LYS A 235 -19.76 -10.31 -19.55
CA LYS A 235 -20.25 -11.46 -18.79
C LYS A 235 -19.13 -12.14 -17.98
N GLY A 236 -19.51 -12.83 -16.92
CA GLY A 236 -18.59 -13.61 -16.08
C GLY A 236 -17.52 -12.79 -15.36
N ILE A 237 -16.41 -13.44 -15.02
CA ILE A 237 -15.30 -12.84 -14.26
C ILE A 237 -14.65 -11.68 -15.02
N LEU A 238 -14.47 -11.81 -16.34
CA LEU A 238 -13.88 -10.75 -17.17
C LEU A 238 -14.78 -9.51 -17.23
N GLY A 239 -16.11 -9.68 -17.32
CA GLY A 239 -17.05 -8.56 -17.24
C GLY A 239 -17.01 -7.84 -15.90
N LYS A 240 -16.94 -8.59 -14.79
CA LYS A 240 -16.77 -8.01 -13.44
C LYS A 240 -15.44 -7.25 -13.33
N LEU A 241 -14.35 -7.80 -13.83
CA LEU A 241 -13.03 -7.14 -13.83
C LEU A 241 -13.01 -5.88 -14.71
N ASN A 242 -13.67 -5.89 -15.86
CA ASN A 242 -13.79 -4.72 -16.72
C ASN A 242 -14.60 -3.61 -16.03
N LYS A 243 -15.75 -3.94 -15.41
CA LYS A 243 -16.56 -3.00 -14.62
C LYS A 243 -15.75 -2.33 -13.49
N HIS A 244 -14.87 -3.08 -12.84
CA HIS A 244 -14.04 -2.59 -11.73
C HIS A 244 -12.62 -2.22 -12.14
N SER A 245 -12.35 -2.08 -13.43
CA SER A 245 -11.00 -1.79 -13.96
C SER A 245 -10.44 -0.44 -13.48
N HIS A 246 -11.33 0.50 -13.19
CA HIS A 246 -11.03 1.81 -12.60
C HIS A 246 -10.37 1.75 -11.22
N LEU A 247 -10.47 0.60 -10.51
CA LEU A 247 -9.80 0.39 -9.23
C LEU A 247 -8.30 0.14 -9.40
N PHE A 248 -7.85 -0.21 -10.61
CA PHE A 248 -6.45 -0.52 -10.93
C PHE A 248 -5.72 0.64 -11.63
N ASP A 249 -6.27 1.84 -11.54
CA ASP A 249 -5.68 3.04 -12.13
C ASP A 249 -4.63 3.70 -11.23
N TYR A 250 -3.83 4.53 -11.87
CA TYR A 250 -3.05 5.57 -11.22
C TYR A 250 -3.81 6.89 -11.37
N ASP A 251 -4.00 7.62 -10.28
CA ASP A 251 -4.39 9.03 -10.28
C ASP A 251 -3.27 9.88 -10.89
N ASP A 252 -3.61 10.99 -11.55
CA ASP A 252 -2.69 11.94 -12.22
C ASP A 252 -1.49 11.34 -13.00
N GLY A 253 -1.54 10.03 -13.32
CA GLY A 253 -0.46 9.27 -13.91
C GLY A 253 0.69 8.92 -12.96
N ILE A 254 0.60 9.24 -11.66
CA ILE A 254 1.70 9.09 -10.70
C ILE A 254 1.28 8.33 -9.43
N LEU A 255 0.05 8.53 -8.93
CA LEU A 255 -0.34 7.98 -7.63
C LEU A 255 -1.21 6.73 -7.80
N MET A 256 -0.86 5.63 -7.14
CA MET A 256 -1.68 4.41 -7.21
C MET A 256 -2.99 4.56 -6.43
N LYS A 257 -4.08 4.02 -6.97
CA LYS A 257 -5.28 3.78 -6.17
C LYS A 257 -5.05 2.74 -5.07
N ARG A 258 -5.94 2.75 -4.08
CA ARG A 258 -5.85 1.94 -2.85
C ARG A 258 -5.69 0.43 -3.10
N LEU A 259 -6.36 -0.14 -4.10
CA LEU A 259 -6.30 -1.59 -4.37
C LEU A 259 -4.92 -2.02 -4.91
N PRO A 260 -4.37 -1.41 -5.97
CA PRO A 260 -2.98 -1.64 -6.37
C PRO A 260 -1.99 -1.46 -5.22
N MET A 261 -2.13 -0.38 -4.44
CA MET A 261 -1.30 -0.14 -3.26
C MET A 261 -1.41 -1.26 -2.23
N PHE A 262 -2.61 -1.77 -1.96
CA PHE A 262 -2.84 -2.91 -1.07
C PHE A 262 -2.06 -4.15 -1.52
N LEU A 263 -2.19 -4.53 -2.79
CA LEU A 263 -1.52 -5.71 -3.34
C LEU A 263 0.00 -5.59 -3.23
N THR A 264 0.55 -4.43 -3.57
CA THR A 264 1.98 -4.14 -3.47
C THR A 264 2.47 -4.17 -2.03
N MET A 265 1.74 -3.56 -1.09
CA MET A 265 2.12 -3.55 0.33
C MET A 265 2.06 -4.94 0.96
N MET A 266 1.06 -5.76 0.63
CA MET A 266 0.99 -7.14 1.14
C MET A 266 2.19 -7.96 0.67
N ALA A 267 2.59 -7.81 -0.60
CA ALA A 267 3.79 -8.47 -1.12
C ALA A 267 5.08 -7.94 -0.46
N ALA A 268 5.20 -6.63 -0.25
CA ALA A 268 6.33 -6.03 0.44
C ALA A 268 6.46 -6.52 1.90
N TYR A 269 5.35 -6.56 2.62
CA TYR A 269 5.26 -7.06 3.99
C TYR A 269 5.65 -8.53 4.10
N TYR A 270 5.20 -9.34 3.15
CA TYR A 270 5.66 -10.73 3.05
C TYR A 270 7.17 -10.80 2.78
N GLY A 271 7.72 -9.93 1.92
CA GLY A 271 9.15 -9.82 1.65
C GLY A 271 9.99 -9.49 2.89
N VAL A 272 9.51 -8.59 3.74
CA VAL A 272 10.16 -8.30 5.03
C VAL A 272 10.15 -9.54 5.94
N ALA A 273 9.01 -10.23 6.02
CA ALA A 273 8.92 -11.47 6.80
C ALA A 273 9.77 -12.61 6.23
N SER A 274 9.92 -12.70 4.89
CA SER A 274 10.74 -13.70 4.24
C SER A 274 12.24 -13.49 4.45
N ALA A 275 12.64 -12.29 4.85
CA ALA A 275 14.00 -11.97 5.23
C ALA A 275 14.35 -12.36 6.67
N SER A 276 13.46 -12.98 7.43
CA SER A 276 13.71 -13.30 8.84
C SER A 276 14.83 -14.33 9.01
N ARG A 277 15.67 -14.14 10.03
CA ARG A 277 16.83 -14.99 10.36
C ARG A 277 16.45 -16.17 11.25
N ASN A 278 15.32 -16.09 11.96
CA ASN A 278 14.76 -17.19 12.73
C ASN A 278 13.22 -17.11 12.80
N SER A 279 12.60 -18.12 13.41
CA SER A 279 11.13 -18.19 13.55
C SER A 279 10.54 -17.06 14.41
N THR A 280 11.28 -16.57 15.41
CA THR A 280 10.83 -15.49 16.30
C THR A 280 10.80 -14.15 15.57
N GLU A 281 11.83 -13.86 14.77
CA GLU A 281 11.86 -12.69 13.88
C GLU A 281 10.76 -12.75 12.82
N MET A 282 10.46 -13.94 12.29
CA MET A 282 9.35 -14.11 11.35
C MET A 282 8.00 -13.76 12.00
N LYS A 283 7.76 -14.22 13.23
CA LYS A 283 6.56 -13.82 13.99
C LYS A 283 6.52 -12.32 14.22
N ASP A 284 7.62 -11.71 14.66
CA ASP A 284 7.73 -10.25 14.85
C ASP A 284 7.36 -9.50 13.56
N ASN A 285 8.04 -9.82 12.45
CA ASN A 285 7.81 -9.19 11.16
C ASN A 285 6.36 -9.36 10.65
N LEU A 286 5.77 -10.55 10.82
CA LEU A 286 4.38 -10.80 10.42
C LEU A 286 3.40 -10.02 11.28
N ILE A 287 3.57 -9.99 12.61
CA ILE A 287 2.67 -9.23 13.51
C ILE A 287 2.75 -7.74 13.18
N ARG A 288 3.96 -7.17 13.12
CA ARG A 288 4.16 -5.76 12.82
C ARG A 288 3.59 -5.37 11.47
N SER A 289 3.86 -6.17 10.43
CA SER A 289 3.40 -5.87 9.08
C SER A 289 1.88 -6.03 8.94
N SER A 290 1.30 -7.05 9.56
CA SER A 290 -0.16 -7.26 9.57
C SER A 290 -0.88 -6.12 10.26
N ILE A 291 -0.35 -5.63 11.39
CA ILE A 291 -0.95 -4.52 12.12
C ILE A 291 -0.83 -3.21 11.34
N GLY A 292 0.33 -2.94 10.71
CA GLY A 292 0.47 -1.80 9.80
C GLY A 292 -0.54 -1.84 8.64
N GLY A 293 -0.73 -3.02 8.06
CA GLY A 293 -1.72 -3.26 7.01
C GLY A 293 -3.16 -3.06 7.48
N ILE A 294 -3.57 -3.71 8.58
CA ILE A 294 -4.91 -3.59 9.15
C ILE A 294 -5.23 -2.13 9.45
N THR A 295 -4.30 -1.41 10.07
CA THR A 295 -4.47 0.01 10.43
C THR A 295 -4.78 0.88 9.23
N PHE A 296 -4.01 0.73 8.16
CA PHE A 296 -4.16 1.55 6.96
C PHE A 296 -5.36 1.14 6.09
N PHE A 297 -5.72 -0.16 6.08
CA PHE A 297 -6.79 -0.68 5.23
C PHE A 297 -8.16 -0.80 5.91
N GLY A 298 -8.26 -0.64 7.24
CA GLY A 298 -9.56 -0.59 7.93
C GLY A 298 -9.56 -0.42 9.45
N GLY A 299 -8.41 -0.38 10.12
CA GLY A 299 -8.33 -0.24 11.57
C GLY A 299 -8.83 1.10 12.09
N ASP A 300 -8.71 2.15 11.28
CA ASP A 300 -9.28 3.48 11.55
C ASP A 300 -10.81 3.49 11.56
N ILE A 301 -11.45 2.60 10.78
CA ILE A 301 -12.90 2.44 10.73
C ILE A 301 -13.42 1.89 12.05
N LEU A 302 -12.74 0.92 12.66
CA LEU A 302 -13.22 0.27 13.88
C LEU A 302 -13.22 1.22 15.09
N ILE A 303 -12.07 1.82 15.39
CA ILE A 303 -11.94 2.77 16.49
C ILE A 303 -12.79 4.02 16.22
N GLY A 304 -12.78 4.51 14.97
CA GLY A 304 -13.58 5.65 14.56
C GLY A 304 -15.09 5.43 14.71
N SER A 305 -15.58 4.22 14.39
CA SER A 305 -17.00 3.86 14.54
C SER A 305 -17.41 3.78 16.01
N LEU A 306 -16.57 3.17 16.86
CA LEU A 306 -16.82 3.10 18.30
C LEU A 306 -16.86 4.50 18.94
N LEU A 307 -15.89 5.35 18.60
CA LEU A 307 -15.84 6.74 19.07
C LEU A 307 -17.05 7.55 18.61
N ALA A 308 -17.49 7.36 17.37
CA ALA A 308 -18.69 8.02 16.84
C ALA A 308 -19.96 7.54 17.55
N GLN A 309 -20.09 6.23 17.84
CA GLN A 309 -21.21 5.68 18.61
C GLN A 309 -21.27 6.24 20.03
N ILE A 310 -20.13 6.30 20.72
CA ILE A 310 -20.04 6.91 22.05
C ILE A 310 -20.44 8.38 21.97
N SER A 311 -19.96 9.11 20.96
CA SER A 311 -20.26 10.53 20.81
C SER A 311 -21.74 10.80 20.55
N ASP A 312 -22.35 10.06 19.62
CA ASP A 312 -23.77 10.22 19.30
C ASP A 312 -24.65 9.83 20.49
N LYS A 313 -24.23 8.85 21.30
CA LYS A 313 -24.97 8.39 22.49
C LYS A 313 -24.89 9.34 23.68
N PHE A 314 -23.70 9.86 23.98
CA PHE A 314 -23.45 10.62 25.22
C PHE A 314 -23.38 12.13 25.01
N PHE A 315 -23.06 12.59 23.81
CA PHE A 315 -22.92 14.03 23.50
C PHE A 315 -23.97 14.53 22.50
N ASN A 316 -24.96 13.70 22.14
CA ASN A 316 -26.04 14.01 21.19
C ASN A 316 -25.54 14.56 19.85
N THR A 317 -24.40 14.07 19.38
CA THR A 317 -23.88 14.42 18.05
C THR A 317 -24.62 13.66 16.94
N LYS A 318 -24.47 14.12 15.69
CA LYS A 318 -25.03 13.45 14.49
C LYS A 318 -23.92 12.96 13.55
N ILE A 319 -22.92 12.27 14.10
CA ILE A 319 -21.71 11.85 13.37
C ILE A 319 -21.95 10.55 12.61
N ILE A 320 -22.78 9.63 13.12
CA ILE A 320 -23.14 8.41 12.41
C ILE A 320 -24.06 8.74 11.23
N ASN A 321 -23.75 8.14 10.08
CA ASN A 321 -24.60 8.22 8.90
C ASN A 321 -25.74 7.18 8.99
N LYS A 322 -26.88 7.62 9.52
CA LYS A 322 -28.10 6.80 9.64
C LYS A 322 -28.80 6.54 8.30
N GLU A 323 -28.43 7.25 7.23
CA GLU A 323 -29.03 7.10 5.90
C GLU A 323 -28.37 5.98 5.08
N CYS A 324 -27.31 5.35 5.60
CA CYS A 324 -26.63 4.26 4.92
C CYS A 324 -27.37 2.92 5.11
N GLU A 325 -27.39 2.10 4.05
CA GLU A 325 -28.01 0.78 4.04
C GLU A 325 -27.49 -0.11 5.19
N GLN A 326 -28.37 -0.63 6.03
CA GLN A 326 -28.01 -1.38 7.24
C GLN A 326 -27.77 -2.87 6.93
N ASN A 327 -26.56 -3.21 6.50
CA ASN A 327 -26.10 -4.60 6.39
C ASN A 327 -25.42 -5.08 7.70
N PHE A 328 -25.11 -6.37 7.80
CA PHE A 328 -24.47 -6.97 9.00
C PHE A 328 -23.19 -6.21 9.42
N ILE A 329 -22.38 -5.79 8.45
CA ILE A 329 -21.15 -5.03 8.71
C ILE A 329 -21.48 -3.64 9.25
N ASN A 330 -22.45 -2.94 8.68
CA ASN A 330 -22.90 -1.60 9.09
C ASN A 330 -23.59 -1.60 10.46
N LYS A 331 -24.13 -2.73 10.90
CA LYS A 331 -24.65 -2.87 12.28
C LYS A 331 -23.53 -2.92 13.32
N ILE A 332 -22.39 -3.52 12.97
CA ILE A 332 -21.23 -3.67 13.86
C ILE A 332 -20.31 -2.44 13.77
N LEU A 333 -20.12 -1.91 12.56
CA LEU A 333 -19.26 -0.78 12.22
C LEU A 333 -20.08 0.28 11.47
N PRO A 334 -20.89 1.09 12.18
CA PRO A 334 -21.77 2.03 11.54
C PRO A 334 -20.99 3.07 10.73
N PRO A 335 -21.38 3.33 9.48
CA PRO A 335 -20.73 4.31 8.64
C PRO A 335 -20.94 5.71 9.24
N HIS A 336 -19.95 6.57 9.04
CA HIS A 336 -19.84 7.87 9.66
C HIS A 336 -19.89 8.94 8.59
N LYS A 337 -20.47 10.11 8.89
CA LYS A 337 -20.58 11.22 7.96
C LYS A 337 -19.18 11.77 7.63
N HIS A 338 -19.00 12.22 6.41
CA HIS A 338 -17.76 12.89 6.01
C HIS A 338 -17.65 14.25 6.72
N LEU A 339 -16.47 14.62 7.25
CA LEU A 339 -16.23 15.94 7.88
C LEU A 339 -16.65 17.15 7.02
N LYS A 340 -16.62 17.02 5.68
CA LYS A 340 -17.00 18.08 4.75
C LYS A 340 -18.51 18.34 4.70
N VAL A 341 -19.34 17.35 5.04
CA VAL A 341 -20.81 17.48 5.06
C VAL A 341 -21.34 17.84 6.45
N MET A 342 -20.48 17.81 7.48
CA MET A 342 -20.83 18.23 8.84
C MET A 342 -20.63 19.74 9.03
N SER A 343 -21.42 20.36 9.90
CA SER A 343 -21.32 21.78 10.24
C SER A 343 -21.34 21.98 11.76
N GLY A 344 -20.95 23.18 12.22
CA GLY A 344 -21.05 23.58 13.62
C GLY A 344 -20.36 22.64 14.61
N ARG A 345 -21.10 22.26 15.66
CA ARG A 345 -20.62 21.40 16.76
C ARG A 345 -20.21 20.01 16.28
N ASP A 346 -21.00 19.39 15.41
CA ASP A 346 -20.73 18.04 14.88
C ASP A 346 -19.40 17.99 14.12
N ARG A 347 -19.07 19.04 13.36
CA ARG A 347 -17.77 19.12 12.65
C ARG A 347 -16.60 19.27 13.62
N LYS A 348 -16.73 20.07 14.67
CA LYS A 348 -15.69 20.22 15.71
C LYS A 348 -15.45 18.90 16.45
N VAL A 349 -16.53 18.26 16.90
CA VAL A 349 -16.43 16.97 17.59
C VAL A 349 -15.90 15.89 16.67
N GLY A 350 -16.40 15.77 15.42
CA GLY A 350 -15.87 14.84 14.43
C GLY A 350 -14.38 15.03 14.17
N THR A 351 -13.90 16.28 14.15
CA THR A 351 -12.46 16.60 14.01
C THR A 351 -11.66 16.20 15.24
N LEU A 352 -12.19 16.40 16.45
CA LEU A 352 -11.57 15.95 17.68
C LEU A 352 -11.49 14.41 17.74
N LEU A 353 -12.58 13.72 17.44
CA LEU A 353 -12.63 12.25 17.39
C LEU A 353 -11.65 11.68 16.35
N PHE A 354 -11.44 12.37 15.23
CA PHE A 354 -10.40 12.02 14.27
C PHE A 354 -9.01 12.00 14.93
N TRP A 355 -8.63 13.07 15.62
CA TRP A 355 -7.32 13.14 16.29
C TRP A 355 -7.19 12.13 17.43
N ILE A 356 -8.26 11.90 18.19
CA ILE A 356 -8.29 10.85 19.22
C ILE A 356 -8.11 9.47 18.60
N ASN A 357 -8.76 9.19 17.47
CA ASN A 357 -8.60 7.94 16.73
C ASN A 357 -7.14 7.75 16.28
N MET A 358 -6.56 8.77 15.64
CA MET A 358 -5.15 8.76 15.22
C MET A 358 -4.20 8.53 16.39
N ALA A 359 -4.37 9.26 17.49
CA ALA A 359 -3.56 9.11 18.69
C ALA A 359 -3.71 7.70 19.32
N SER A 360 -4.92 7.14 19.32
CA SER A 360 -5.19 5.80 19.84
C SER A 360 -4.50 4.73 18.99
N LEU A 361 -4.58 4.86 17.66
CA LEU A 361 -3.86 3.98 16.73
C LEU A 361 -2.35 4.06 16.97
N SER A 362 -1.78 5.27 17.03
CA SER A 362 -0.36 5.46 17.30
C SER A 362 0.05 4.90 18.68
N ALA A 363 -0.79 5.02 19.71
CA ALA A 363 -0.52 4.45 21.03
C ALA A 363 -0.52 2.90 21.01
N ILE A 364 -1.57 2.30 20.47
CA ILE A 364 -1.73 0.83 20.42
C ILE A 364 -0.65 0.21 19.53
N ILE A 365 -0.46 0.74 18.33
CA ILE A 365 0.41 0.14 17.31
C ILE A 365 1.86 0.56 17.52
N GLY A 366 2.08 1.82 17.86
CA GLY A 366 3.40 2.36 18.09
C GLY A 366 4.00 1.81 19.38
N PHE A 367 3.24 1.71 20.48
CA PHE A 367 3.81 1.32 21.79
C PHE A 367 3.32 -0.03 22.30
N GLY A 368 2.01 -0.31 22.20
CA GLY A 368 1.43 -1.57 22.68
C GLY A 368 1.99 -2.80 21.96
N VAL A 369 2.04 -2.75 20.62
CA VAL A 369 2.55 -3.84 19.80
C VAL A 369 4.03 -4.16 20.07
N PRO A 370 4.97 -3.20 20.08
CA PRO A 370 6.34 -3.53 20.46
C PRO A 370 6.47 -4.07 21.87
N ALA A 371 5.70 -3.57 22.84
CA ALA A 371 5.76 -4.07 24.20
C ALA A 371 5.34 -5.54 24.28
N PHE A 372 4.26 -5.91 23.58
CA PHE A 372 3.82 -7.30 23.45
C PHE A 372 4.88 -8.16 22.75
N ILE A 373 5.43 -7.68 21.63
CA ILE A 373 6.44 -8.42 20.85
C ILE A 373 7.72 -8.62 21.65
N ASN A 374 8.21 -7.61 22.36
CA ASN A 374 9.43 -7.75 23.17
C ASN A 374 9.25 -8.79 24.27
N LYS A 375 8.06 -8.86 24.90
CA LYS A 375 7.72 -9.95 25.85
C LYS A 375 7.70 -11.32 25.17
N MET A 376 7.17 -11.42 23.96
CA MET A 376 7.17 -12.66 23.17
C MET A 376 8.61 -13.10 22.83
N ILE A 377 9.45 -12.17 22.36
CA ILE A 377 10.86 -12.45 22.03
C ILE A 377 11.60 -12.95 23.26
N LEU A 378 11.44 -12.28 24.41
CA LEU A 378 12.08 -12.69 25.66
C LEU A 378 11.72 -14.12 26.06
N LYS A 379 10.43 -14.47 26.01
CA LYS A 379 9.96 -15.84 26.29
C LYS A 379 10.55 -16.88 25.32
N ASP A 380 10.57 -16.56 24.03
CA ASP A 380 11.14 -17.45 23.01
C ASP A 380 12.67 -17.64 23.21
N VAL A 381 13.37 -16.62 23.72
CA VAL A 381 14.80 -16.69 24.05
C VAL A 381 15.05 -17.49 25.33
N GLU A 382 14.28 -17.25 26.39
CA GLU A 382 14.37 -17.99 27.66
C GLU A 382 14.18 -19.48 27.46
N LYS A 383 13.17 -19.87 26.66
CA LYS A 383 12.94 -21.26 26.28
C LYS A 383 14.14 -21.86 25.54
N ALA A 384 14.75 -21.11 24.62
CA ALA A 384 15.93 -21.61 23.90
C ALA A 384 17.18 -21.72 24.78
N LYS A 385 17.25 -20.97 25.89
CA LYS A 385 18.32 -21.14 26.89
C LYS A 385 18.12 -22.45 27.67
N SER A 386 16.91 -22.70 28.16
CA SER A 386 16.60 -23.94 28.90
C SER A 386 16.85 -25.18 28.05
N ASP A 387 16.43 -25.15 26.78
CA ASP A 387 16.61 -26.27 25.85
C ASP A 387 18.09 -26.56 25.52
N ASN A 388 18.99 -25.58 25.69
CA ASN A 388 20.43 -25.76 25.51
C ASN A 388 21.18 -26.13 26.80
N GLN A 389 20.56 -25.99 27.98
CA GLN A 389 21.12 -26.41 29.27
C GLN A 389 20.72 -27.85 29.66
N GLY A 390 19.72 -28.42 28.99
CA GLY A 390 19.28 -29.82 29.15
C GLY A 390 19.95 -30.82 28.21
N LEU A 391 21.03 -30.42 27.53
CA LEU A 391 22.00 -31.24 26.80
C LEU A 391 23.33 -31.17 27.55
#